data_AF-A0A849Y5S6-F1
#
_entry.id   AF-A0A849Y5S6-F1
#
_cell.length_a   1.000
_cell.length_b   1.000
_cell.length_c   1.000
_cell.angle_alpha   90.00
_cell.angle_beta   90.00
_cell.angle_gamma   90.00
#
_symmetry.space_group_name_H-M   'P 1'
#
loop_
_entity.id
_entity.type
_entity.pdbx_description
1 polymer ?
#
loop_
_entity_poly.entity_id
_entity_poly.type
_entity_poly.pdbx_seq_one_letter_code
_entity_poly.pdbx_strand_id
1 'polypeptide(L)'
;MSQIGRTEYLQQMRERTAGRGRKGRGEILNGIYETLGLSRKHAIKLMNGQVGLGKRRRGGPRRQYGEAKRRVLKQIWLGANQPCGKLLRASLRLWLPFYEKHDGGLEESLRRRIERISAASIDRLLRPCRVAAGKRARLGTRPGTLLRTQIPVRLTFGEEVHAPGWLEADTVAHCGDHGGGDYVWSITFTDIHTQWTEARACFNRGQAAVLERVKELERELPFPILGFDSDNGGEFLNHHLATYFLGRKRPVSFTRSRPHKKNDNAHVEQKNWSHVRQLVGYARLEHPEQARLLNELYRHAWNPWRNFFCPVMKLQSKTREGARWVRRYDPPQTPFERLKASNKLDHEQLRRLEKLRSQLDPFTLKAQIEERLRRLARLSSRFPKRATSSPSAFPTPLALWASASAGLPEGPPSAEAQSAPPPRCHQL
;
A
#
# COMPACT_ATOMS: atom_id res chain seq x y z
N MET A 1 3.74 -24.92 33.93
CA MET A 1 3.15 -25.73 32.83
C MET A 1 2.58 -24.82 31.75
N SER A 2 2.88 -25.08 30.47
CA SER A 2 2.25 -24.38 29.34
C SER A 2 0.76 -24.75 29.20
N GLN A 3 -0.02 -23.98 28.44
CA GLN A 3 -1.45 -24.26 28.23
C GLN A 3 -1.69 -25.60 27.52
N ILE A 4 -0.78 -25.99 26.63
CA ILE A 4 -0.78 -27.29 25.93
C ILE A 4 -0.53 -28.41 26.93
N GLY A 5 0.54 -28.32 27.74
CA GLY A 5 0.86 -29.34 28.74
C GLY A 5 -0.20 -29.49 29.84
N ARG A 6 -0.94 -28.42 30.18
CA ARG A 6 -2.10 -28.53 31.09
C ARG A 6 -3.26 -29.31 30.44
N THR A 7 -3.44 -29.18 29.14
CA THR A 7 -4.51 -29.86 28.40
C THR A 7 -4.20 -31.34 28.25
N GLU A 8 -2.96 -31.68 27.89
CA GLU A 8 -2.45 -33.06 27.82
C GLU A 8 -2.53 -33.76 29.17
N TYR A 9 -2.11 -33.07 30.25
CA TYR A 9 -2.22 -33.59 31.61
C TYR A 9 -3.68 -33.89 32.02
N LEU A 10 -4.62 -32.99 31.73
CA LEU A 10 -6.04 -33.24 32.00
C LEU A 10 -6.60 -34.41 31.19
N GLN A 11 -6.19 -34.57 29.94
CA GLN A 11 -6.60 -35.71 29.11
C GLN A 11 -6.11 -37.03 29.71
N GLN A 12 -4.83 -37.09 30.08
CA GLN A 12 -4.23 -38.26 30.73
C GLN A 12 -4.93 -38.61 32.05
N MET A 13 -5.31 -37.60 32.85
CA MET A 13 -6.05 -37.85 34.09
C MET A 13 -7.48 -38.32 33.85
N ARG A 14 -8.15 -37.87 32.79
CA ARG A 14 -9.48 -38.39 32.39
C ARG A 14 -9.42 -39.86 32.01
N GLU A 15 -8.43 -40.25 31.22
CA GLU A 15 -8.19 -41.65 30.85
C GLU A 15 -7.96 -42.52 32.09
N ARG A 16 -7.14 -42.05 33.04
CA ARG A 16 -6.90 -42.75 34.32
C ARG A 16 -8.12 -42.83 35.24
N THR A 17 -9.12 -41.97 35.03
CA THR A 17 -10.36 -41.97 35.80
C THR A 17 -11.37 -42.98 35.25
N ALA A 18 -11.28 -43.34 33.97
CA ALA A 18 -12.09 -44.37 33.34
C ALA A 18 -11.76 -45.74 33.99
N GLY A 19 -12.75 -46.36 34.63
CA GLY A 19 -12.57 -47.65 35.33
C GLY A 19 -12.24 -47.56 36.83
N ARG A 20 -12.00 -46.38 37.40
CA ARG A 20 -11.79 -46.24 38.87
C ARG A 20 -13.10 -46.03 39.63
N GLY A 21 -13.21 -46.67 40.80
CA GLY A 21 -14.31 -46.47 41.77
C GLY A 21 -14.25 -45.09 42.45
N ARG A 22 -15.27 -44.78 43.28
CA ARG A 22 -15.48 -43.45 43.88
C ARG A 22 -14.25 -42.89 44.61
N LYS A 23 -13.53 -43.75 45.35
CA LYS A 23 -12.30 -43.37 46.10
C LYS A 23 -11.16 -42.98 45.16
N GLY A 24 -10.87 -43.81 44.15
CA GLY A 24 -9.81 -43.55 43.16
C GLY A 24 -10.08 -42.35 42.25
N ARG A 25 -11.35 -42.02 41.97
CA ARG A 25 -11.71 -40.77 41.28
C ARG A 25 -11.44 -39.54 42.17
N GLY A 26 -11.65 -39.67 43.48
CA GLY A 26 -11.37 -38.62 44.46
C GLY A 26 -9.88 -38.28 44.55
N GLU A 27 -9.01 -39.28 44.54
CA GLU A 27 -7.54 -39.11 44.58
C GLU A 27 -6.99 -38.43 43.32
N ILE A 28 -7.46 -38.85 42.14
CA ILE A 28 -7.09 -38.18 40.87
C ILE A 28 -7.54 -36.71 40.91
N LEU A 29 -8.74 -36.45 41.41
CA LEU A 29 -9.26 -35.09 41.52
C LEU A 29 -8.44 -34.24 42.51
N ASN A 30 -7.94 -34.84 43.58
CA ASN A 30 -7.03 -34.17 44.52
C ASN A 30 -5.73 -33.78 43.83
N GLY A 31 -5.09 -34.74 43.13
CA GLY A 31 -3.86 -34.48 42.39
C GLY A 31 -4.01 -33.40 41.32
N ILE A 32 -5.15 -33.32 40.63
CA ILE A 32 -5.41 -32.29 39.62
C ILE A 32 -5.45 -30.89 40.25
N TYR A 33 -6.19 -30.72 41.35
CA TYR A 33 -6.35 -29.38 41.93
C TYR A 33 -5.08 -28.91 42.63
N GLU A 34 -4.29 -29.83 43.21
CA GLU A 34 -2.96 -29.54 43.80
C GLU A 34 -1.94 -29.17 42.72
N THR A 35 -1.86 -29.96 41.65
CA THR A 35 -0.89 -29.75 40.56
C THR A 35 -1.20 -28.48 39.75
N LEU A 36 -2.49 -28.18 39.51
CA LEU A 36 -2.90 -27.04 38.70
C LEU A 36 -3.26 -25.79 39.52
N GLY A 37 -3.25 -25.87 40.85
CA GLY A 37 -3.62 -24.77 41.75
C GLY A 37 -5.08 -24.31 41.56
N LEU A 38 -6.00 -25.25 41.36
CA LEU A 38 -7.42 -24.97 41.08
C LEU A 38 -8.28 -25.25 42.30
N SER A 39 -9.52 -24.73 42.34
CA SER A 39 -10.48 -25.18 43.35
C SER A 39 -11.04 -26.55 42.98
N ARG A 40 -11.34 -27.39 43.97
CA ARG A 40 -11.95 -28.73 43.79
C ARG A 40 -13.16 -28.70 42.85
N LYS A 41 -14.04 -27.71 43.03
CA LYS A 41 -15.24 -27.51 42.19
C LYS A 41 -14.90 -27.15 40.74
N HIS A 42 -13.79 -26.43 40.51
CA HIS A 42 -13.32 -26.11 39.16
C HIS A 42 -12.66 -27.33 38.48
N ALA A 43 -11.90 -28.13 39.22
CA ALA A 43 -11.34 -29.40 38.75
C ALA A 43 -12.44 -30.40 38.34
N ILE A 44 -13.52 -30.52 39.12
CA ILE A 44 -14.70 -31.34 38.75
C ILE A 44 -15.31 -30.87 37.43
N LYS A 45 -15.53 -29.56 37.28
CA LYS A 45 -16.09 -28.98 36.04
C LYS A 45 -15.17 -29.21 34.84
N LEU A 46 -13.85 -29.12 35.03
CA LEU A 46 -12.87 -29.41 33.98
C LEU A 46 -12.90 -30.89 33.59
N MET A 47 -12.92 -31.81 34.57
CA MET A 47 -12.97 -33.25 34.32
C MET A 47 -14.25 -33.66 33.58
N ASN A 48 -15.39 -33.04 33.92
CA ASN A 48 -16.68 -33.28 33.26
C ASN A 48 -16.87 -32.53 31.94
N GLY A 49 -15.86 -31.81 31.44
CA GLY A 49 -15.93 -31.06 30.18
C GLY A 49 -16.87 -29.84 30.20
N GLN A 50 -17.35 -29.42 31.38
CA GLN A 50 -18.30 -28.31 31.54
C GLN A 50 -17.63 -26.93 31.41
N VAL A 51 -16.30 -26.88 31.63
CA VAL A 51 -15.48 -25.67 31.45
C VAL A 51 -14.16 -26.05 30.78
N GLY A 52 -13.54 -25.10 30.08
CA GLY A 52 -12.18 -25.25 29.55
C GLY A 52 -11.14 -24.55 30.42
N LEU A 53 -9.87 -24.89 30.23
CA LEU A 53 -8.71 -24.25 30.91
C LEU A 53 -8.51 -22.76 30.53
N GLY A 54 -9.23 -22.26 29.52
CA GLY A 54 -9.15 -20.88 29.07
C GLY A 54 -9.93 -19.92 29.96
N LYS A 55 -9.41 -18.69 30.15
CA LYS A 55 -10.18 -17.60 30.75
C LYS A 55 -11.49 -17.43 29.97
N ARG A 56 -12.63 -17.43 30.67
CA ARG A 56 -13.95 -17.16 30.09
C ARG A 56 -13.85 -15.81 29.37
N ARG A 57 -13.94 -15.81 28.03
CA ARG A 57 -14.01 -14.55 27.27
C ARG A 57 -15.29 -13.86 27.74
N ARG A 58 -15.16 -12.73 28.44
CA ARG A 58 -16.31 -11.87 28.76
C ARG A 58 -17.06 -11.64 27.45
N GLY A 59 -18.33 -12.04 27.40
CA GLY A 59 -19.20 -11.73 26.27
C GLY A 59 -19.13 -10.23 26.07
N GLY A 60 -18.63 -9.79 24.91
CA GLY A 60 -18.58 -8.37 24.61
C GLY A 60 -19.99 -7.77 24.67
N PRO A 61 -20.11 -6.44 24.79
CA PRO A 61 -21.40 -5.76 24.76
C PRO A 61 -22.26 -6.27 23.60
N ARG A 62 -23.58 -6.46 23.83
CA ARG A 62 -24.54 -6.82 22.77
C ARG A 62 -24.32 -5.89 21.57
N ARG A 63 -24.38 -6.43 20.35
CA ARG A 63 -24.08 -5.72 19.09
C ARG A 63 -25.12 -4.62 18.81
N GLN A 64 -25.09 -3.53 19.56
CA GLN A 64 -25.86 -2.30 19.34
C GLN A 64 -25.23 -1.45 18.22
N TYR A 65 -24.97 -2.05 17.06
CA TYR A 65 -24.58 -1.30 15.89
C TYR A 65 -25.60 -1.58 14.80
N GLY A 66 -26.63 -0.74 14.81
CA GLY A 66 -27.79 -0.83 13.91
C GLY A 66 -27.37 -0.88 12.45
N GLU A 67 -28.15 -1.60 11.67
CA GLU A 67 -27.99 -1.78 10.23
C GLU A 67 -27.81 -0.44 9.49
N ALA A 68 -28.59 0.57 9.87
CA ALA A 68 -28.46 1.94 9.36
C ALA A 68 -27.03 2.49 9.47
N LYS A 69 -26.38 2.31 10.62
CA LYS A 69 -24.98 2.74 10.81
C LYS A 69 -24.02 2.02 9.86
N ARG A 70 -24.22 0.71 9.68
CA ARG A 70 -23.40 -0.09 8.75
C ARG A 70 -23.59 0.37 7.31
N ARG A 71 -24.82 0.69 6.90
CA ARG A 71 -25.15 1.19 5.57
C ARG A 71 -24.38 2.48 5.25
N VAL A 72 -24.49 3.49 6.11
CA VAL A 72 -23.77 4.77 5.93
C VAL A 72 -22.26 4.54 5.84
N LEU A 73 -21.70 3.79 6.80
CA LEU A 73 -20.26 3.48 6.80
C LEU A 73 -19.83 2.74 5.54
N LYS A 74 -20.65 1.81 5.02
CA LYS A 74 -20.35 1.04 3.81
C LYS A 74 -20.34 1.94 2.58
N GLN A 75 -21.32 2.83 2.42
CA GLN A 75 -21.39 3.75 1.28
C GLN A 75 -20.20 4.70 1.25
N ILE A 76 -19.90 5.38 2.38
CA ILE A 76 -18.72 6.25 2.47
C ILE A 76 -17.43 5.43 2.27
N TRP A 77 -17.33 4.22 2.84
CA TRP A 77 -16.15 3.37 2.67
C TRP A 77 -15.92 2.96 1.21
N LEU A 78 -16.96 2.60 0.45
CA LEU A 78 -16.86 2.30 -0.97
C LEU A 78 -16.50 3.56 -1.78
N GLY A 79 -17.15 4.68 -1.46
CA GLY A 79 -16.88 6.00 -2.02
C GLY A 79 -15.41 6.39 -1.87
N ALA A 80 -14.90 6.32 -0.64
CA ALA A 80 -13.53 6.65 -0.22
C ALA A 80 -12.44 5.67 -0.74
N ASN A 81 -12.79 4.75 -1.64
CA ASN A 81 -11.90 3.70 -2.16
C ASN A 81 -11.35 2.75 -1.08
N GLN A 82 -12.22 2.38 -0.15
CA GLN A 82 -12.04 1.31 0.84
C GLN A 82 -10.88 1.49 1.84
N PRO A 83 -10.72 2.67 2.48
CA PRO A 83 -9.63 2.90 3.41
C PRO A 83 -9.73 2.05 4.69
N CYS A 84 -8.62 1.94 5.43
CA CYS A 84 -8.62 1.33 6.76
C CYS A 84 -9.41 2.18 7.77
N GLY A 85 -9.83 1.61 8.89
CA GLY A 85 -10.69 2.30 9.86
C GLY A 85 -10.12 3.62 10.39
N LYS A 86 -8.79 3.75 10.51
CA LYS A 86 -8.13 5.00 10.94
C LYS A 86 -8.35 6.14 9.94
N LEU A 87 -8.09 5.87 8.66
CA LEU A 87 -8.30 6.84 7.58
C LEU A 87 -9.79 7.11 7.36
N LEU A 88 -10.63 6.06 7.36
CA LEU A 88 -12.07 6.22 7.19
C LEU A 88 -12.65 7.12 8.29
N ARG A 89 -12.23 6.95 9.55
CA ARG A 89 -12.70 7.80 10.65
C ARG A 89 -12.46 9.28 10.37
N ALA A 90 -11.29 9.65 9.83
CA ALA A 90 -11.01 11.02 9.45
C ALA A 90 -11.85 11.45 8.22
N SER A 91 -12.04 10.55 7.25
CA SER A 91 -12.93 10.81 6.10
C SER A 91 -14.38 11.04 6.51
N LEU A 92 -14.91 10.38 7.54
CA LEU A 92 -16.33 10.50 7.91
C LEU A 92 -16.75 11.95 8.16
N ARG A 93 -15.94 12.74 8.87
CA ARG A 93 -16.24 14.16 9.12
C ARG A 93 -16.35 14.97 7.83
N LEU A 94 -15.53 14.63 6.84
CA LEU A 94 -15.49 15.30 5.55
C LEU A 94 -16.59 14.84 4.60
N TRP A 95 -16.97 13.56 4.67
CA TRP A 95 -17.88 12.93 3.71
C TRP A 95 -19.33 12.90 4.17
N LEU A 96 -19.61 13.01 5.47
CA LEU A 96 -20.97 12.96 6.01
C LEU A 96 -21.90 14.04 5.44
N PRO A 97 -21.50 15.31 5.29
CA PRO A 97 -22.39 16.32 4.68
C PRO A 97 -22.78 15.98 3.24
N PHE A 98 -21.84 15.43 2.47
CA PHE A 98 -22.13 14.98 1.10
C PHE A 98 -23.03 13.74 1.11
N TYR A 99 -22.83 12.83 2.06
CA TYR A 99 -23.70 11.68 2.21
C TYR A 99 -25.16 12.12 2.47
N GLU A 100 -25.37 13.05 3.40
CA GLU A 100 -26.70 13.58 3.71
C GLU A 100 -27.37 14.26 2.50
N LYS A 101 -26.57 14.88 1.62
CA LYS A 101 -27.05 15.48 0.36
C LYS A 101 -27.54 14.44 -0.66
N HIS A 102 -26.89 13.27 -0.74
CA HIS A 102 -27.20 12.23 -1.74
C HIS A 102 -28.25 11.22 -1.25
N ASP A 103 -28.15 10.78 0.01
CA ASP A 103 -28.96 9.69 0.58
C ASP A 103 -30.05 10.19 1.55
N GLY A 104 -30.15 11.50 1.77
CA GLY A 104 -31.09 12.13 2.68
C GLY A 104 -30.52 12.41 4.08
N GLY A 105 -31.17 13.33 4.80
CA GLY A 105 -30.74 13.76 6.13
C GLY A 105 -30.67 12.60 7.13
N LEU A 106 -29.58 12.53 7.90
CA LEU A 106 -29.43 11.54 8.95
C LEU A 106 -30.13 12.01 10.22
N GLU A 107 -30.77 11.09 10.94
CA GLU A 107 -31.23 11.35 12.30
C GLU A 107 -30.04 11.80 13.16
N GLU A 108 -30.20 12.88 13.92
CA GLU A 108 -29.15 13.50 14.71
C GLU A 108 -28.50 12.51 15.71
N SER A 109 -29.28 11.57 16.25
CA SER A 109 -28.74 10.51 17.11
C SER A 109 -27.79 9.55 16.36
N LEU A 110 -28.07 9.27 15.09
CA LEU A 110 -27.25 8.41 14.23
C LEU A 110 -25.99 9.14 13.79
N ARG A 111 -26.11 10.42 13.39
CA ARG A 111 -24.98 11.29 13.04
C ARG A 111 -23.93 11.32 14.16
N ARG A 112 -24.35 11.67 15.39
CA ARG A 112 -23.47 11.69 16.57
C ARG A 112 -22.80 10.34 16.85
N ARG A 113 -23.53 9.23 16.65
CA ARG A 113 -22.98 7.87 16.82
C ARG A 113 -21.95 7.51 15.75
N ILE A 114 -22.07 8.03 14.54
CA ILE A 114 -21.10 7.83 13.46
C ILE A 114 -19.86 8.67 13.74
N GLU A 115 -19.99 9.94 14.10
CA GLU A 115 -18.85 10.84 14.37
C GLU A 115 -17.98 10.38 15.56
N ARG A 116 -18.61 9.78 16.58
CA ARG A 116 -17.93 9.27 17.78
C ARG A 116 -17.33 7.86 17.59
N ILE A 117 -17.56 7.20 16.45
CA ILE A 117 -17.10 5.82 16.28
C ILE A 117 -15.56 5.73 16.31
N SER A 118 -15.03 4.69 16.95
CA SER A 118 -13.60 4.38 16.93
C SER A 118 -13.20 3.65 15.65
N ALA A 119 -11.95 3.83 15.22
CA ALA A 119 -11.38 3.13 14.06
C ALA A 119 -11.51 1.60 14.16
N ALA A 120 -11.27 1.04 15.35
CA ALA A 120 -11.42 -0.40 15.59
C ALA A 120 -12.88 -0.88 15.45
N SER A 121 -13.85 -0.07 15.87
CA SER A 121 -15.27 -0.40 15.66
C SER A 121 -15.67 -0.31 14.19
N ILE A 122 -15.16 0.67 13.44
CA ILE A 122 -15.34 0.73 11.97
C ILE A 122 -14.85 -0.57 11.33
N ASP A 123 -13.60 -0.98 11.61
CA ASP A 123 -13.01 -2.18 11.01
C ASP A 123 -13.80 -3.45 11.35
N ARG A 124 -14.29 -3.58 12.58
CA ARG A 124 -15.16 -4.70 12.99
C ARG A 124 -16.50 -4.68 12.27
N LEU A 125 -17.13 -3.52 12.12
CA LEU A 125 -18.42 -3.40 11.44
C LEU A 125 -18.31 -3.68 9.95
N LEU A 126 -17.27 -3.18 9.29
CA LEU A 126 -17.08 -3.37 7.85
C LEU A 126 -16.46 -4.73 7.49
N ARG A 127 -16.07 -5.56 8.47
CA ARG A 127 -15.46 -6.88 8.20
C ARG A 127 -16.29 -7.75 7.25
N PRO A 128 -17.63 -7.92 7.41
CA PRO A 128 -18.42 -8.70 6.46
C PRO A 128 -18.45 -8.06 5.06
N CYS A 129 -18.53 -6.73 4.98
CA CYS A 129 -18.54 -6.00 3.72
C CYS A 129 -17.22 -6.14 2.96
N ARG A 130 -16.09 -6.17 3.67
CA ARG A 130 -14.75 -6.38 3.10
C ARG A 130 -14.58 -7.77 2.49
N VAL A 131 -15.16 -8.79 3.13
CA VAL A 131 -15.14 -10.16 2.60
C VAL A 131 -15.99 -10.23 1.33
N ALA A 132 -17.20 -9.67 1.36
CA ALA A 132 -18.13 -9.69 0.23
C ALA A 132 -17.65 -8.85 -0.98
N ALA A 133 -16.99 -7.72 -0.75
CA ALA A 133 -16.54 -6.82 -1.83
C ALA A 133 -15.43 -7.41 -2.72
N GLY A 134 -14.77 -8.49 -2.28
CA GLY A 134 -13.70 -9.15 -3.05
C GLY A 134 -12.52 -8.23 -3.37
N LYS A 135 -11.69 -8.64 -4.34
CA LYS A 135 -10.63 -7.79 -4.89
C LYS A 135 -11.23 -6.96 -6.03
N ARG A 136 -11.06 -5.64 -5.97
CA ARG A 136 -11.46 -4.73 -7.07
C ARG A 136 -10.85 -5.19 -8.39
N ALA A 137 -11.68 -5.29 -9.43
CA ALA A 137 -11.27 -5.50 -10.82
C ALA A 137 -10.33 -4.34 -11.22
N ARG A 138 -9.14 -4.68 -11.69
CA ARG A 138 -8.10 -3.73 -12.12
C ARG A 138 -7.69 -4.13 -13.53
N LEU A 139 -7.21 -3.18 -14.33
CA LEU A 139 -6.68 -3.52 -15.65
C LEU A 139 -5.38 -4.30 -15.43
N GLY A 140 -5.41 -5.61 -15.71
CA GLY A 140 -4.27 -6.51 -15.54
C GLY A 140 -4.09 -7.12 -14.15
N THR A 141 -3.24 -8.15 -14.10
CA THR A 141 -2.87 -8.91 -12.91
C THR A 141 -1.82 -8.15 -12.08
N ARG A 142 -1.76 -8.37 -10.75
CA ARG A 142 -0.66 -7.82 -9.93
C ARG A 142 0.54 -8.75 -10.01
N PRO A 143 1.77 -8.22 -10.08
CA PRO A 143 2.95 -8.96 -9.64
C PRO A 143 2.80 -9.38 -8.18
N GLY A 144 3.39 -10.52 -7.80
CA GLY A 144 3.28 -11.11 -6.47
C GLY A 144 3.73 -10.18 -5.32
N THR A 145 3.18 -10.39 -4.12
CA THR A 145 3.44 -9.55 -2.93
C THR A 145 4.83 -9.71 -2.32
N LEU A 146 5.58 -10.76 -2.68
CA LEU A 146 6.86 -11.14 -2.08
C LEU A 146 7.95 -10.08 -2.23
N LEU A 147 8.10 -9.50 -3.43
CA LEU A 147 9.04 -8.42 -3.73
C LEU A 147 8.80 -7.19 -2.83
N ARG A 148 7.54 -6.87 -2.53
CA ARG A 148 7.16 -5.69 -1.74
C ARG A 148 7.51 -5.82 -0.25
N THR A 149 7.53 -7.04 0.27
CA THR A 149 7.93 -7.33 1.67
C THR A 149 9.44 -7.39 1.86
N GLN A 150 10.20 -7.61 0.79
CA GLN A 150 11.67 -7.71 0.81
C GLN A 150 12.37 -6.35 0.61
N ILE A 151 11.64 -5.28 0.31
CA ILE A 151 12.18 -3.93 0.13
C ILE A 151 12.14 -3.19 1.47
N PRO A 152 13.29 -2.97 2.14
CA PRO A 152 13.32 -2.26 3.41
C PRO A 152 13.19 -0.75 3.18
N VAL A 153 12.04 -0.17 3.52
CA VAL A 153 11.85 1.30 3.57
C VAL A 153 12.83 1.90 4.58
N ARG A 154 13.87 2.60 4.10
CA ARG A 154 14.79 3.42 4.90
C ARG A 154 14.33 4.87 4.82
N LEU A 155 14.17 5.48 5.98
CA LEU A 155 13.95 6.91 6.15
C LEU A 155 15.35 7.54 6.27
N THR A 156 15.93 8.02 5.18
CA THR A 156 16.90 9.11 5.33
C THR A 156 16.06 10.37 5.33
N PHE A 157 15.72 10.87 6.51
CA PHE A 157 15.25 12.24 6.63
C PHE A 157 16.40 13.11 6.13
N GLY A 158 16.29 13.61 4.90
CA GLY A 158 16.89 14.90 4.59
C GLY A 158 16.33 15.88 5.61
N GLU A 159 17.19 16.73 6.14
CA GLU A 159 16.84 17.78 7.08
C GLU A 159 15.52 18.45 6.69
N GLU A 160 14.58 18.50 7.64
CA GLU A 160 13.69 19.65 7.80
C GLU A 160 12.89 20.15 6.57
N VAL A 161 12.27 19.26 5.80
CA VAL A 161 11.21 19.69 4.86
C VAL A 161 9.96 20.11 5.63
N HIS A 162 9.95 21.36 6.09
CA HIS A 162 8.90 21.99 6.89
C HIS A 162 7.91 22.84 6.09
N ALA A 163 8.06 22.87 4.76
CA ALA A 163 7.22 23.66 3.88
C ALA A 163 6.82 22.86 2.62
N PRO A 164 5.64 23.14 2.04
CA PRO A 164 5.32 22.69 0.68
C PRO A 164 6.33 23.23 -0.35
N GLY A 165 6.47 22.52 -1.45
CA GLY A 165 7.32 22.88 -2.58
C GLY A 165 8.53 21.95 -2.78
N TRP A 166 8.68 20.92 -1.94
CA TRP A 166 9.74 19.92 -2.07
C TRP A 166 9.13 18.64 -2.60
N LEU A 167 9.34 18.40 -3.89
CA LEU A 167 8.68 17.34 -4.64
C LEU A 167 9.61 16.16 -4.86
N GLU A 168 9.06 14.95 -4.69
CA GLU A 168 9.61 13.74 -5.30
C GLU A 168 8.83 13.43 -6.59
N ALA A 169 9.57 13.09 -7.64
CA ALA A 169 9.04 12.73 -8.95
C ALA A 169 9.52 11.34 -9.37
N ASP A 170 8.62 10.58 -9.98
CA ASP A 170 8.91 9.25 -10.53
C ASP A 170 7.98 8.98 -11.73
N THR A 171 8.37 8.04 -12.58
CA THR A 171 7.52 7.56 -13.67
C THR A 171 7.06 6.12 -13.46
N VAL A 172 5.88 5.81 -13.97
CA VAL A 172 5.28 4.48 -13.91
C VAL A 172 4.91 4.02 -15.31
N ALA A 173 5.62 3.00 -15.78
CA ALA A 173 5.32 2.35 -17.06
C ALA A 173 4.00 1.57 -17.03
N HIS A 174 3.17 1.79 -18.05
CA HIS A 174 2.01 0.96 -18.39
C HIS A 174 2.35 0.00 -19.53
N CYS A 175 3.37 -0.83 -19.31
CA CYS A 175 3.92 -1.73 -20.33
C CYS A 175 3.35 -3.17 -20.27
N GLY A 176 2.53 -3.50 -19.28
CA GLY A 176 2.09 -4.88 -19.07
C GLY A 176 3.26 -5.80 -18.73
N ASP A 177 3.28 -6.98 -19.36
CA ASP A 177 4.29 -8.02 -19.13
C ASP A 177 5.53 -7.87 -20.05
N HIS A 178 5.53 -6.90 -20.96
CA HIS A 178 6.57 -6.72 -21.97
C HIS A 178 7.08 -5.28 -22.01
N GLY A 179 8.39 -5.06 -22.02
CA GLY A 179 8.99 -3.72 -21.97
C GLY A 179 9.25 -3.04 -23.31
N GLY A 180 9.05 -3.74 -24.44
CA GLY A 180 9.38 -3.23 -25.77
C GLY A 180 8.30 -2.35 -26.39
N GLY A 181 8.69 -1.43 -27.28
CA GLY A 181 7.81 -0.52 -28.02
C GLY A 181 7.35 0.71 -27.22
N ASP A 182 6.51 1.54 -27.83
CA ASP A 182 5.94 2.71 -27.17
C ASP A 182 4.71 2.34 -26.36
N TYR A 183 4.62 2.94 -25.17
CA TYR A 183 3.49 2.79 -24.27
C TYR A 183 3.37 4.03 -23.39
N VAL A 184 2.24 4.12 -22.69
CA VAL A 184 1.93 5.23 -21.79
C VAL A 184 2.79 5.13 -20.53
N TRP A 185 3.28 6.28 -20.08
CA TRP A 185 3.96 6.48 -18.81
C TRP A 185 3.14 7.44 -17.97
N SER A 186 2.97 7.14 -16.68
CA SER A 186 2.44 8.11 -15.72
C SER A 186 3.58 8.77 -14.96
N ILE A 187 3.65 10.08 -15.01
CA ILE A 187 4.52 10.91 -14.18
C ILE A 187 3.73 11.22 -12.90
N THR A 188 4.34 10.98 -11.73
CA THR A 188 3.76 11.29 -10.43
C THR A 188 4.65 12.27 -9.70
N PHE A 189 4.10 13.42 -9.28
CA PHE A 189 4.77 14.37 -8.39
C PHE A 189 4.12 14.29 -7.01
N THR A 190 4.93 14.21 -5.96
CA THR A 190 4.45 14.22 -4.58
C THR A 190 5.23 15.21 -3.73
N ASP A 191 4.54 16.15 -3.12
CA ASP A 191 5.12 17.03 -2.10
C ASP A 191 5.36 16.28 -0.78
N ILE A 192 6.58 16.32 -0.27
CA ILE A 192 6.99 15.57 0.92
C ILE A 192 6.26 16.11 2.17
N HIS A 193 6.09 17.43 2.28
CA HIS A 193 5.49 18.08 3.44
C HIS A 193 4.00 17.76 3.57
N THR A 194 3.22 18.15 2.57
CA THR A 194 1.75 18.10 2.54
C THR A 194 1.21 16.78 2.00
N GLN A 195 2.05 15.99 1.32
CA GLN A 195 1.63 14.79 0.59
C GLN A 195 0.66 15.11 -0.56
N TRP A 196 0.63 16.36 -1.05
CA TRP A 196 -0.09 16.73 -2.27
C TRP A 196 0.51 15.98 -3.44
N THR A 197 -0.34 15.26 -4.18
CA THR A 197 0.12 14.41 -5.28
C THR A 197 -0.62 14.76 -6.55
N GLU A 198 0.12 15.03 -7.61
CA GLU A 198 -0.41 15.24 -8.95
C GLU A 198 0.18 14.19 -9.89
N ALA A 199 -0.64 13.67 -10.80
CA ALA A 199 -0.22 12.73 -11.83
C ALA A 199 -0.57 13.24 -13.23
N ARG A 200 0.30 12.98 -14.20
CA ARG A 200 0.06 13.18 -15.64
C ARG A 200 0.50 11.96 -16.43
N ALA A 201 -0.01 11.80 -17.63
CA ALA A 201 0.37 10.75 -18.55
C ALA A 201 1.09 11.32 -19.78
N CYS A 202 2.14 10.63 -20.20
CA CYS A 202 2.82 10.81 -21.49
C CYS A 202 2.64 9.55 -22.31
N PHE A 203 2.46 9.70 -23.62
CA PHE A 203 2.74 8.61 -24.54
C PHE A 203 4.25 8.60 -24.77
N ASN A 204 4.91 7.46 -24.57
CA ASN A 204 6.36 7.29 -24.51
C ASN A 204 7.07 8.07 -23.38
N ARG A 205 8.40 7.88 -23.30
CA ARG A 205 9.28 8.45 -22.27
C ARG A 205 10.24 9.52 -22.83
N GLY A 206 9.81 10.22 -23.88
CA GLY A 206 10.62 11.27 -24.51
C GLY A 206 10.84 12.47 -23.60
N GLN A 207 12.06 12.98 -23.54
CA GLN A 207 12.47 14.07 -22.65
C GLN A 207 11.64 15.35 -22.88
N ALA A 208 11.36 15.70 -24.14
CA ALA A 208 10.52 16.85 -24.48
C ALA A 208 9.07 16.70 -23.98
N ALA A 209 8.48 15.51 -24.16
CA ALA A 209 7.12 15.24 -23.70
C ALA A 209 7.02 15.28 -22.17
N VAL A 210 8.05 14.78 -21.47
CA VAL A 210 8.15 14.87 -20.01
C VAL A 210 8.27 16.31 -19.56
N LEU A 211 9.15 17.12 -20.18
CA LEU A 211 9.28 18.55 -19.85
C LEU A 211 7.96 19.29 -20.01
N GLU A 212 7.20 19.05 -21.09
CA GLU A 212 5.89 19.70 -21.26
C GLU A 212 4.90 19.31 -20.16
N ARG A 213 4.89 18.04 -19.72
CA ARG A 213 4.08 17.63 -18.57
C ARG A 213 4.57 18.24 -17.25
N VAL A 214 5.88 18.41 -17.07
CA VAL A 214 6.44 19.08 -15.87
C VAL A 214 5.98 20.53 -15.83
N LYS A 215 6.07 21.27 -16.94
CA LYS A 215 5.56 22.64 -17.05
C LYS A 215 4.07 22.74 -16.74
N GLU A 216 3.27 21.81 -17.27
CA GLU A 216 1.83 21.76 -16.97
C GLU A 216 1.55 21.51 -15.48
N LEU A 217 2.25 20.54 -14.89
CA LEU A 217 2.12 20.23 -13.47
C LEU A 217 2.48 21.43 -12.60
N GLU A 218 3.60 22.08 -12.90
CA GLU A 218 4.05 23.26 -12.15
C GLU A 218 3.03 24.41 -12.17
N ARG A 219 2.37 24.65 -13.31
CA ARG A 219 1.33 25.69 -13.42
C ARG A 219 0.09 25.39 -12.58
N GLU A 220 -0.19 24.11 -12.31
CA GLU A 220 -1.39 23.67 -11.59
C GLU A 220 -1.15 23.41 -10.11
N LEU A 221 0.11 23.30 -9.68
CA LEU A 221 0.44 23.14 -8.27
C LEU A 221 0.01 24.40 -7.49
N PRO A 222 -0.52 24.23 -6.27
CA PRO A 222 -0.95 25.36 -5.46
C PRO A 222 0.21 26.13 -4.79
N PHE A 223 1.45 25.69 -4.99
CA PHE A 223 2.66 26.25 -4.40
C PHE A 223 3.83 26.15 -5.39
N PRO A 224 4.85 27.03 -5.28
CA PRO A 224 6.02 26.96 -6.13
C PRO A 224 6.85 25.70 -5.85
N ILE A 225 7.57 25.22 -6.86
CA ILE A 225 8.57 24.17 -6.70
C ILE A 225 9.85 24.81 -6.17
N LEU A 226 10.29 24.36 -5.00
CA LEU A 226 11.52 24.78 -4.32
C LEU A 226 12.62 23.73 -4.49
N GLY A 227 12.24 22.46 -4.41
CA GLY A 227 13.11 21.32 -4.66
C GLY A 227 12.41 20.25 -5.45
N PHE A 228 13.18 19.56 -6.29
CA PHE A 228 12.72 18.51 -7.17
C PHE A 228 13.71 17.36 -7.08
N ASP A 229 13.27 16.23 -6.53
CA ASP A 229 14.07 15.01 -6.43
C ASP A 229 13.51 13.96 -7.38
N SER A 230 14.35 13.44 -8.27
CA SER A 230 13.98 12.38 -9.20
C SER A 230 14.88 11.16 -9.05
N ASP A 231 14.42 10.02 -9.57
CA ASP A 231 15.27 8.87 -9.75
C ASP A 231 16.35 9.13 -10.82
N ASN A 232 17.21 8.13 -11.06
CA ASN A 232 18.26 8.21 -12.08
C ASN A 232 17.74 7.93 -13.52
N GLY A 233 16.43 8.04 -13.74
CA GLY A 233 15.84 7.88 -15.06
C GLY A 233 16.28 8.99 -16.02
N GLY A 234 16.71 8.60 -17.23
CA GLY A 234 17.13 9.54 -18.29
C GLY A 234 16.00 10.45 -18.80
N GLU A 235 14.75 10.17 -18.41
CA GLU A 235 13.60 11.03 -18.65
C GLU A 235 13.55 12.29 -17.79
N PHE A 236 14.14 12.25 -16.59
CA PHE A 236 14.24 13.39 -15.69
C PHE A 236 15.64 13.99 -15.74
N LEU A 237 16.67 13.14 -15.76
CA LEU A 237 18.07 13.56 -15.85
C LEU A 237 18.46 13.89 -17.29
N ASN A 238 18.00 15.05 -17.77
CA ASN A 238 18.34 15.57 -19.09
C ASN A 238 18.56 17.09 -19.09
N HIS A 239 19.24 17.58 -20.13
CA HIS A 239 19.55 19.00 -20.28
C HIS A 239 18.31 19.89 -20.37
N HIS A 240 17.20 19.39 -20.93
CA HIS A 240 15.98 20.19 -21.04
C HIS A 240 15.38 20.52 -19.67
N LEU A 241 15.28 19.53 -18.78
CA LEU A 241 14.81 19.73 -17.40
C LEU A 241 15.82 20.47 -16.53
N ALA A 242 17.11 20.15 -16.67
CA ALA A 242 18.16 20.87 -15.95
C ALA A 242 18.16 22.36 -16.30
N THR A 243 18.13 22.72 -17.59
CA THR A 243 18.02 24.11 -18.03
C THR A 243 16.72 24.74 -17.56
N TYR A 244 15.60 24.01 -17.62
CA TYR A 244 14.32 24.54 -17.17
C TYR A 244 14.30 24.88 -15.69
N PHE A 245 14.90 24.06 -14.82
CA PHE A 245 14.90 24.27 -13.37
C PHE A 245 16.04 25.16 -12.87
N LEU A 246 17.25 24.99 -13.40
CA LEU A 246 18.46 25.69 -12.96
C LEU A 246 18.63 27.05 -13.63
N GLY A 247 18.11 27.23 -14.85
CA GLY A 247 18.24 28.48 -15.63
C GLY A 247 17.27 29.59 -15.22
N ARG A 248 16.58 29.47 -14.08
CA ARG A 248 15.58 30.44 -13.60
C ARG A 248 16.23 31.51 -12.73
N LYS A 249 15.58 32.68 -12.62
CA LYS A 249 15.96 33.73 -11.65
C LYS A 249 16.05 33.20 -10.21
N ARG A 250 15.19 32.26 -9.85
CA ARG A 250 15.25 31.48 -8.61
C ARG A 250 15.34 30.00 -8.99
N PRO A 251 16.56 29.43 -9.03
CA PRO A 251 16.77 28.04 -9.39
C PRO A 251 16.04 27.10 -8.44
N VAL A 252 15.49 26.02 -8.99
CA VAL A 252 14.94 24.92 -8.19
C VAL A 252 16.08 24.00 -7.77
N SER A 253 16.09 23.57 -6.51
CA SER A 253 17.05 22.56 -6.05
C SER A 253 16.75 21.22 -6.72
N PHE A 254 17.47 20.90 -7.80
CA PHE A 254 17.27 19.67 -8.56
C PHE A 254 18.27 18.61 -8.09
N THR A 255 17.78 17.59 -7.39
CA THR A 255 18.59 16.50 -6.85
C THR A 255 18.22 15.16 -7.48
N ARG A 256 19.10 14.17 -7.29
CA ARG A 256 18.89 12.79 -7.73
C ARG A 256 19.13 11.81 -6.61
N SER A 257 18.37 10.72 -6.61
CA SER A 257 18.63 9.56 -5.75
C SER A 257 20.06 9.02 -5.92
N ARG A 258 20.68 8.56 -4.83
CA ARG A 258 22.03 7.99 -4.89
C ARG A 258 22.02 6.62 -5.61
N PRO A 259 23.09 6.27 -6.36
CA PRO A 259 23.23 4.94 -6.94
C PRO A 259 23.03 3.83 -5.89
N HIS A 260 22.23 2.82 -6.24
CA HIS A 260 21.87 1.68 -5.39
C HIS A 260 21.14 1.98 -4.07
N LYS A 261 20.61 3.20 -3.89
CA LYS A 261 19.77 3.56 -2.73
C LYS A 261 18.32 3.74 -3.14
N LYS A 262 17.62 2.62 -3.34
CA LYS A 262 16.16 2.55 -3.65
C LYS A 262 15.24 3.27 -2.64
N ASN A 263 15.78 3.77 -1.53
CA ASN A 263 15.01 4.37 -0.45
C ASN A 263 14.98 5.90 -0.49
N ASP A 264 15.72 6.53 -1.39
CA ASP A 264 15.78 7.99 -1.46
C ASP A 264 14.43 8.57 -1.99
N ASN A 265 13.64 7.79 -2.76
CA ASN A 265 12.34 8.21 -3.35
C ASN A 265 11.12 7.54 -2.70
N ALA A 266 11.20 7.23 -1.40
CA ALA A 266 10.21 6.39 -0.73
C ALA A 266 8.79 6.98 -0.72
N HIS A 267 8.65 8.31 -0.75
CA HIS A 267 7.33 8.95 -0.71
C HIS A 267 6.61 8.79 -2.05
N VAL A 268 7.30 9.07 -3.17
CA VAL A 268 6.72 8.91 -4.50
C VAL A 268 6.49 7.43 -4.86
N GLU A 269 7.33 6.49 -4.42
CA GLU A 269 7.08 5.06 -4.61
C GLU A 269 5.75 4.60 -3.99
N GLN A 270 5.48 5.02 -2.74
CA GLN A 270 4.20 4.74 -2.08
C GLN A 270 3.03 5.35 -2.87
N LYS A 271 3.25 6.53 -3.46
CA LYS A 271 2.23 7.27 -4.21
C LYS A 271 1.99 6.66 -5.57
N ASN A 272 3.01 6.13 -6.25
CA ASN A 272 2.88 5.35 -7.48
C ASN A 272 1.97 4.13 -7.29
N TRP A 273 2.13 3.43 -6.16
CA TRP A 273 1.21 2.35 -5.85
C TRP A 273 -0.23 2.84 -5.70
N SER A 274 -0.47 3.92 -4.96
CA SER A 274 -1.82 4.37 -4.62
C SER A 274 -2.51 5.21 -5.69
N HIS A 275 -1.77 6.01 -6.47
CA HIS A 275 -2.28 6.95 -7.48
C HIS A 275 -2.28 6.37 -8.88
N VAL A 276 -1.40 5.40 -9.17
CA VAL A 276 -1.30 4.77 -10.49
C VAL A 276 -1.74 3.31 -10.42
N ARG A 277 -0.98 2.44 -9.74
CA ARG A 277 -1.20 0.98 -9.79
C ARG A 277 -2.51 0.53 -9.15
N GLN A 278 -2.97 1.19 -8.10
CA GLN A 278 -4.25 0.88 -7.47
C GLN A 278 -5.43 1.36 -8.33
N LEU A 279 -5.24 2.46 -9.07
CA LEU A 279 -6.27 3.10 -9.88
C LEU A 279 -6.48 2.37 -11.21
N VAL A 280 -5.45 2.30 -12.03
CA VAL A 280 -5.55 1.71 -13.38
C VAL A 280 -5.10 0.25 -13.40
N GLY A 281 -4.06 -0.13 -12.65
CA GLY A 281 -3.55 -1.50 -12.61
C GLY A 281 -2.16 -1.63 -13.24
N TYR A 282 -1.95 -2.75 -13.93
CA TYR A 282 -0.69 -3.13 -14.59
C TYR A 282 -0.87 -3.37 -16.09
N ALA A 283 -2.06 -3.16 -16.64
CA ALA A 283 -2.29 -3.37 -18.07
C ALA A 283 -1.39 -2.50 -18.93
N ARG A 284 -1.14 -3.01 -20.14
CA ARG A 284 -0.42 -2.33 -21.17
C ARG A 284 -1.31 -1.27 -21.83
N LEU A 285 -0.82 -0.04 -21.93
CA LEU A 285 -1.48 1.08 -22.62
C LEU A 285 -0.56 1.56 -23.73
N GLU A 286 -0.92 1.32 -24.99
CA GLU A 286 -0.04 1.50 -26.17
C GLU A 286 -0.48 2.63 -27.10
N HIS A 287 -1.52 3.37 -26.76
CA HIS A 287 -2.08 4.38 -27.65
C HIS A 287 -2.06 5.79 -27.04
N PRO A 288 -1.71 6.83 -27.82
CA PRO A 288 -1.74 8.22 -27.36
C PRO A 288 -3.11 8.64 -26.80
N GLU A 289 -4.21 8.13 -27.37
CA GLU A 289 -5.56 8.40 -26.88
C GLU A 289 -5.78 7.87 -25.45
N GLN A 290 -5.14 6.76 -25.06
CA GLN A 290 -5.18 6.26 -23.69
C GLN A 290 -4.47 7.22 -22.73
N ALA A 291 -3.33 7.81 -23.14
CA ALA A 291 -2.66 8.85 -22.36
C ALA A 291 -3.55 10.09 -22.18
N ARG A 292 -4.27 10.49 -23.24
CA ARG A 292 -5.23 11.61 -23.19
C ARG A 292 -6.36 11.35 -22.18
N LEU A 293 -7.03 10.20 -22.27
CA LEU A 293 -8.09 9.80 -21.32
C LEU A 293 -7.56 9.66 -19.89
N LEU A 294 -6.32 9.19 -19.73
CA LEU A 294 -5.70 9.06 -18.42
C LEU A 294 -5.39 10.44 -17.81
N ASN A 295 -4.96 11.41 -18.61
CA ASN A 295 -4.81 12.80 -18.18
C ASN A 295 -6.14 13.43 -17.76
N GLU A 296 -7.22 13.21 -18.52
CA GLU A 296 -8.56 13.69 -18.13
C GLU A 296 -9.02 13.08 -16.80
N LEU A 297 -8.76 11.79 -16.59
CA LEU A 297 -9.01 11.11 -15.32
C LEU A 297 -8.21 11.73 -14.18
N TYR A 298 -6.90 11.95 -14.38
CA TYR A 298 -6.04 12.54 -13.37
C TYR A 298 -6.46 13.95 -12.98
N ARG A 299 -6.52 14.85 -13.96
CA ARG A 299 -6.73 16.28 -13.75
C ARG A 299 -8.11 16.59 -13.17
N HIS A 300 -9.17 15.98 -13.72
CA HIS A 300 -10.53 16.41 -13.40
C HIS A 300 -11.21 15.60 -12.31
N ALA A 301 -10.72 14.40 -12.01
CA ALA A 301 -11.40 13.51 -11.07
C ALA A 301 -10.45 12.97 -9.98
N TRP A 302 -9.36 12.32 -10.37
CA TRP A 302 -8.53 11.58 -9.42
C TRP A 302 -7.70 12.47 -8.49
N ASN A 303 -6.94 13.44 -9.02
CA ASN A 303 -6.08 14.28 -8.18
C ASN A 303 -6.89 15.15 -7.22
N PRO A 304 -7.97 15.85 -7.66
CA PRO A 304 -8.85 16.57 -6.73
C PRO A 304 -9.47 15.65 -5.67
N TRP A 305 -9.94 14.48 -6.06
CA TRP A 305 -10.53 13.51 -5.13
C TRP A 305 -9.53 13.04 -4.06
N ARG A 306 -8.27 12.82 -4.44
CA ARG A 306 -7.20 12.44 -3.52
C ARG A 306 -6.76 13.60 -2.62
N ASN A 307 -6.55 14.78 -3.18
CA ASN A 307 -5.96 15.91 -2.46
C ASN A 307 -6.95 16.58 -1.51
N PHE A 308 -8.24 16.68 -1.88
CA PHE A 308 -9.25 17.34 -1.06
C PHE A 308 -10.03 16.41 -0.11
N PHE A 309 -10.24 15.14 -0.47
CA PHE A 309 -11.20 14.28 0.23
C PHE A 309 -10.61 12.98 0.81
N CYS A 310 -9.35 12.66 0.54
CA CYS A 310 -8.72 11.43 1.02
C CYS A 310 -7.61 11.70 2.05
N PRO A 311 -7.85 11.44 3.34
CA PRO A 311 -6.83 11.55 4.36
C PRO A 311 -5.68 10.58 4.12
N VAL A 312 -4.46 11.05 4.41
CA VAL A 312 -3.23 10.27 4.40
C VAL A 312 -2.51 10.42 5.74
N MET A 313 -1.70 9.42 6.07
CA MET A 313 -0.83 9.42 7.24
C MET A 313 0.63 9.44 6.77
N LYS A 314 1.46 10.27 7.41
CA LYS A 314 2.91 10.28 7.28
C LYS A 314 3.51 9.43 8.39
N LEU A 315 4.53 8.66 8.05
CA LEU A 315 5.31 7.92 9.03
C LEU A 315 6.19 8.93 9.78
N GLN A 316 5.99 9.07 11.09
CA GLN A 316 6.78 9.96 11.95
C GLN A 316 8.03 9.28 12.46
N SER A 317 7.91 8.03 12.91
CA SER A 317 9.05 7.26 13.38
C SER A 317 8.88 5.77 13.14
N LYS A 318 10.02 5.09 13.02
CA LYS A 318 10.10 3.64 12.88
C LYS A 318 11.24 3.14 13.76
N THR A 319 10.90 2.48 14.86
CA THR A 319 11.86 1.93 15.82
C THR A 319 11.81 0.41 15.77
N ARG A 320 12.93 -0.24 16.12
CA ARG A 320 13.01 -1.70 16.22
C ARG A 320 13.00 -2.07 17.71
N GLU A 321 11.97 -2.78 18.13
CA GLU A 321 11.83 -3.33 19.48
C GLU A 321 12.04 -4.86 19.38
N GLY A 322 13.27 -5.29 19.67
CA GLY A 322 13.71 -6.67 19.47
C GLY A 322 13.57 -7.13 18.00
N ALA A 323 12.72 -8.13 17.75
CA ALA A 323 12.45 -8.63 16.41
C ALA A 323 11.35 -7.85 15.66
N ARG A 324 10.66 -6.90 16.31
CA ARG A 324 9.48 -6.21 15.74
C ARG A 324 9.80 -4.77 15.34
N TRP A 325 9.27 -4.36 14.20
CA TRP A 325 9.28 -2.95 13.79
C TRP A 325 8.02 -2.25 14.29
N VAL A 326 8.20 -1.23 15.12
CA VAL A 326 7.12 -0.34 15.58
C VAL A 326 7.13 0.91 14.72
N ARG A 327 5.96 1.27 14.18
CA ARG A 327 5.77 2.43 13.31
C ARG A 327 4.79 3.39 13.96
N ARG A 328 5.20 4.64 14.18
CA ARG A 328 4.33 5.72 14.62
C ARG A 328 4.01 6.61 13.43
N TYR A 329 2.72 6.82 13.23
CA TYR A 329 2.20 7.68 12.17
C TYR A 329 1.54 8.90 12.80
N ASP A 330 1.52 10.00 12.06
CA ASP A 330 0.80 11.19 12.44
C ASP A 330 -0.74 11.01 12.32
N PRO A 331 -1.54 11.97 12.82
CA PRO A 331 -2.97 11.95 12.61
C PRO A 331 -3.34 12.01 11.11
N PRO A 332 -4.35 11.22 10.66
CA PRO A 332 -4.81 11.29 9.28
C PRO A 332 -5.35 12.67 8.91
N GLN A 333 -4.81 13.25 7.84
CA GLN A 333 -5.25 14.54 7.27
C GLN A 333 -5.18 14.49 5.75
N THR A 334 -6.07 15.20 5.05
CA THR A 334 -5.98 15.32 3.58
C THR A 334 -4.78 16.19 3.21
N PRO A 335 -4.20 16.03 2.01
CA PRO A 335 -3.16 16.93 1.54
C PRO A 335 -3.56 18.41 1.57
N PHE A 336 -4.81 18.72 1.25
CA PHE A 336 -5.32 20.09 1.35
C PHE A 336 -5.32 20.63 2.78
N GLU A 337 -5.77 19.85 3.78
CA GLU A 337 -5.73 20.30 5.18
C GLU A 337 -4.29 20.51 5.68
N ARG A 338 -3.35 19.68 5.24
CA ARG A 338 -1.92 19.85 5.55
C ARG A 338 -1.34 21.08 4.89
N LEU A 339 -1.72 21.34 3.64
CA LEU A 339 -1.31 22.54 2.92
C LEU A 339 -1.85 23.79 3.61
N LYS A 340 -3.12 23.80 4.01
CA LYS A 340 -3.71 24.88 4.81
C LYS A 340 -2.97 25.08 6.12
N ALA A 341 -2.65 24.00 6.84
CA ALA A 341 -1.90 24.06 8.10
C ALA A 341 -0.44 24.52 7.96
N SER A 342 0.13 24.53 6.75
CA SER A 342 1.52 24.95 6.52
C SER A 342 1.73 26.47 6.62
N ASN A 343 0.65 27.25 6.52
CA ASN A 343 0.69 28.72 6.49
C ASN A 343 1.65 29.30 5.42
N LYS A 344 1.89 28.56 4.33
CA LYS A 344 2.73 29.01 3.20
C LYS A 344 1.93 29.47 1.97
N LEU A 345 0.61 29.34 2.02
CA LEU A 345 -0.27 29.91 1.01
C LEU A 345 -0.63 31.34 1.37
N ASP A 346 -0.67 32.23 0.38
CA ASP A 346 -1.28 33.54 0.55
C ASP A 346 -2.82 33.42 0.67
N HIS A 347 -3.46 34.53 1.07
CA HIS A 347 -4.90 34.56 1.26
C HIS A 347 -5.70 34.31 -0.03
N GLU A 348 -5.18 34.68 -1.20
CA GLU A 348 -5.86 34.50 -2.47
C GLU A 348 -5.81 33.04 -2.92
N GLN A 349 -4.63 32.41 -2.84
CA GLN A 349 -4.40 31.00 -3.09
C GLN A 349 -5.28 30.13 -2.20
N LEU A 350 -5.33 30.42 -0.90
CA LEU A 350 -6.20 29.67 0.02
C LEU A 350 -7.67 29.81 -0.35
N ARG A 351 -8.16 31.03 -0.60
CA ARG A 351 -9.55 31.27 -1.04
C ARG A 351 -9.87 30.54 -2.34
N ARG A 352 -8.94 30.52 -3.30
CA ARG A 352 -9.11 29.82 -4.57
C ARG A 352 -9.28 28.32 -4.37
N LEU A 353 -8.46 27.70 -3.51
CA LEU A 353 -8.55 26.28 -3.21
C LEU A 353 -9.79 25.92 -2.40
N GLU A 354 -10.19 26.77 -1.45
CA GLU A 354 -11.44 26.58 -0.69
C GLU A 354 -12.66 26.66 -1.62
N LYS A 355 -12.69 27.65 -2.52
CA LYS A 355 -13.73 27.76 -3.56
C LYS A 355 -13.75 26.54 -4.48
N LEU A 356 -12.58 26.08 -4.92
CA LEU A 356 -12.49 24.86 -5.74
C LEU A 356 -13.06 23.67 -4.97
N ARG A 357 -12.65 23.47 -3.72
CA ARG A 357 -13.14 22.37 -2.87
C ARG A 357 -14.66 22.44 -2.65
N SER A 358 -15.23 23.62 -2.45
CA SER A 358 -16.68 23.78 -2.21
C SER A 358 -17.53 23.45 -3.45
N GLN A 359 -16.95 23.56 -4.65
CA GLN A 359 -17.60 23.19 -5.91
C GLN A 359 -17.52 21.68 -6.19
N LEU A 360 -16.71 20.94 -5.44
CA LEU A 360 -16.49 19.52 -5.63
C LEU A 360 -17.33 18.67 -4.67
N ASP A 361 -17.74 17.51 -5.17
CA ASP A 361 -18.43 16.49 -4.38
C ASP A 361 -17.65 15.16 -4.48
N PRO A 362 -17.25 14.54 -3.35
CA PRO A 362 -16.44 13.34 -3.35
C PRO A 362 -17.15 12.11 -3.94
N PHE A 363 -18.49 12.02 -3.86
CA PHE A 363 -19.26 10.94 -4.48
C PHE A 363 -19.39 11.16 -5.99
N THR A 364 -19.65 12.40 -6.42
CA THR A 364 -19.68 12.73 -7.86
C THR A 364 -18.31 12.51 -8.51
N LEU A 365 -17.23 12.95 -7.88
CA LEU A 365 -15.86 12.68 -8.34
C LEU A 365 -15.58 11.17 -8.41
N LYS A 366 -16.05 10.41 -7.42
CA LYS A 366 -15.90 8.95 -7.44
C LYS A 366 -16.63 8.32 -8.63
N ALA A 367 -17.86 8.75 -8.93
CA ALA A 367 -18.61 8.28 -10.08
C ALA A 367 -17.89 8.63 -11.40
N GLN A 368 -17.39 9.86 -11.52
CA GLN A 368 -16.58 10.34 -12.65
C GLN A 368 -15.30 9.52 -12.86
N ILE A 369 -14.63 9.11 -11.77
CA ILE A 369 -13.48 8.21 -11.81
C ILE A 369 -13.86 6.85 -12.42
N GLU A 370 -14.91 6.20 -11.90
CA GLU A 370 -15.34 4.89 -12.41
C GLU A 370 -15.81 4.96 -13.87
N GLU A 371 -16.46 6.06 -14.27
CA GLU A 371 -16.85 6.29 -15.65
C GLU A 371 -15.64 6.39 -16.59
N ARG A 372 -14.65 7.22 -16.25
CA ARG A 372 -13.45 7.40 -17.06
C ARG A 372 -12.60 6.13 -17.12
N LEU A 373 -12.51 5.39 -16.02
CA LEU A 373 -11.88 4.06 -16.01
C LEU A 373 -12.59 3.08 -16.95
N ARG A 374 -13.93 3.08 -16.98
CA ARG A 374 -14.70 2.26 -17.94
C ARG A 374 -14.44 2.67 -19.38
N ARG A 375 -14.36 3.98 -19.68
CA ARG A 375 -14.00 4.48 -21.01
C ARG A 375 -12.60 4.01 -21.41
N LEU A 376 -11.61 4.15 -20.52
CA LEU A 376 -10.24 3.67 -20.73
C LEU A 376 -10.20 2.15 -20.96
N ALA A 377 -10.96 1.38 -20.19
CA ALA A 377 -11.06 -0.07 -20.33
C ALA A 377 -11.66 -0.48 -21.69
N ARG A 378 -12.75 0.19 -22.11
CA ARG A 378 -13.39 -0.04 -23.42
C ARG A 378 -12.47 0.30 -24.58
N LEU A 379 -11.72 1.39 -24.47
CA LEU A 379 -10.72 1.74 -25.47
C LEU A 379 -9.62 0.66 -25.52
N SER A 380 -9.15 0.21 -24.36
CA SER A 380 -8.11 -0.81 -24.26
C SER A 380 -8.55 -2.17 -24.80
N SER A 381 -9.84 -2.51 -24.75
CA SER A 381 -10.36 -3.76 -25.33
C SER A 381 -10.51 -3.74 -26.86
N ARG A 382 -10.46 -2.55 -27.49
CA ARG A 382 -10.51 -2.43 -28.97
C ARG A 382 -9.19 -2.79 -29.63
N PHE A 383 -8.10 -2.75 -28.87
CA PHE A 383 -6.78 -3.12 -29.37
C PHE A 383 -6.53 -4.60 -29.07
N PRO A 384 -6.16 -5.41 -30.08
CA PRO A 384 -5.83 -6.80 -29.85
C PRO A 384 -4.67 -6.85 -28.85
N LYS A 385 -4.81 -7.65 -27.79
CA LYS A 385 -3.65 -7.96 -26.95
C LYS A 385 -2.61 -8.59 -27.86
N ARG A 386 -1.41 -8.01 -27.96
CA ARG A 386 -0.29 -8.72 -28.59
C ARG A 386 -0.27 -10.12 -28.00
N ALA A 387 -0.30 -11.13 -28.88
CA ALA A 387 -0.16 -12.51 -28.45
C ALA A 387 1.09 -12.54 -27.56
N THR A 388 0.90 -12.91 -26.30
CA THR A 388 2.03 -13.29 -25.46
C THR A 388 2.65 -14.47 -26.20
N SER A 389 3.73 -14.25 -26.93
CA SER A 389 4.70 -15.32 -27.07
C SER A 389 5.05 -15.63 -25.62
N SER A 390 4.53 -16.75 -25.12
CA SER A 390 5.08 -17.40 -23.95
C SER A 390 6.59 -17.30 -24.09
N PRO A 391 7.33 -16.84 -23.06
CA PRO A 391 8.77 -17.03 -23.10
C PRO A 391 8.95 -18.51 -23.39
N SER A 392 9.54 -18.86 -24.53
CA SER A 392 10.09 -20.20 -24.68
C SER A 392 10.85 -20.42 -23.38
N ALA A 393 10.52 -21.51 -22.69
CA ALA A 393 11.18 -21.88 -21.47
C ALA A 393 12.69 -21.77 -21.77
N PHE A 394 13.35 -20.78 -21.17
CA PHE A 394 14.80 -20.76 -21.17
C PHE A 394 15.20 -22.14 -20.66
N PRO A 395 15.99 -22.92 -21.41
CA PRO A 395 16.42 -24.21 -20.91
C PRO A 395 17.11 -23.94 -19.58
N THR A 396 16.65 -24.62 -18.55
CA THR A 396 17.26 -24.60 -17.21
C THR A 396 18.77 -24.82 -17.37
N PRO A 397 19.65 -24.18 -16.59
CA PRO A 397 21.11 -24.37 -16.70
C PRO A 397 21.57 -25.83 -16.52
N LEU A 398 20.69 -26.72 -16.05
CA LEU A 398 20.90 -28.16 -15.96
C LEU A 398 20.70 -28.93 -17.28
N ALA A 399 20.06 -28.34 -18.30
CA ALA A 399 19.82 -28.98 -19.60
C ALA A 399 20.92 -28.70 -20.63
N LEU A 400 21.86 -27.80 -20.34
CA LEU A 400 23.03 -27.50 -21.20
C LEU A 400 24.29 -28.30 -20.82
N TRP A 401 24.29 -29.03 -19.70
CA TRP A 401 25.36 -29.97 -19.35
C TRP A 401 25.12 -31.38 -19.95
N ALA A 402 23.86 -31.80 -20.10
CA ALA A 402 23.54 -33.19 -20.49
C ALA A 402 23.69 -33.51 -21.99
N SER A 403 23.87 -32.51 -22.86
CA SER A 403 23.97 -32.73 -24.33
C SER A 403 25.40 -32.57 -24.87
N ALA A 404 26.38 -32.24 -24.03
CA ALA A 404 27.80 -32.15 -24.39
C ALA A 404 28.58 -33.43 -24.03
N SER A 405 27.90 -34.57 -23.87
CA SER A 405 28.51 -35.86 -23.51
C SER A 405 28.39 -36.93 -24.61
N ALA A 406 28.00 -36.55 -25.83
CA ALA A 406 27.95 -37.47 -26.96
C ALA A 406 28.87 -36.96 -28.08
N GLY A 407 30.12 -37.45 -28.07
CA GLY A 407 31.01 -37.36 -29.23
C GLY A 407 32.40 -36.86 -28.92
N LEU A 408 33.25 -37.69 -28.29
CA LEU A 408 34.68 -37.69 -28.56
C LEU A 408 35.16 -39.15 -28.62
N PRO A 409 35.89 -39.56 -29.69
CA PRO A 409 36.44 -40.90 -29.84
C PRO A 409 37.74 -41.09 -29.04
N GLU A 410 38.10 -42.36 -28.86
CA GLU A 410 39.13 -42.92 -28.00
C GLU A 410 40.59 -42.61 -28.37
N GLY A 411 41.42 -42.46 -27.32
CA GLY A 411 42.75 -43.09 -27.18
C GLY A 411 44.01 -42.21 -27.39
N PRO A 412 45.21 -42.62 -26.92
CA PRO A 412 45.55 -43.38 -25.70
C PRO A 412 46.78 -42.72 -24.96
N PRO A 413 47.67 -43.40 -24.19
CA PRO A 413 47.75 -43.21 -22.74
C PRO A 413 49.10 -42.68 -22.17
N SER A 414 49.03 -42.24 -20.91
CA SER A 414 50.05 -42.29 -19.84
C SER A 414 51.44 -41.67 -20.04
N ALA A 415 51.73 -40.62 -19.27
CA ALA A 415 53.07 -40.34 -18.72
C ALA A 415 52.97 -39.58 -17.38
N GLU A 416 53.37 -40.31 -16.33
CA GLU A 416 54.04 -39.96 -15.08
C GLU A 416 53.89 -38.60 -14.36
N ALA A 417 53.75 -38.77 -13.05
CA ALA A 417 53.70 -37.78 -11.99
C ALA A 417 54.96 -36.92 -11.86
N GLN A 418 54.79 -35.67 -11.46
CA GLN A 418 55.73 -35.00 -10.56
C GLN A 418 55.01 -33.90 -9.74
N SER A 419 55.15 -34.03 -8.43
CA SER A 419 54.62 -33.18 -7.36
C SER A 419 55.46 -31.91 -7.15
N ALA A 420 54.81 -30.76 -6.97
CA ALA A 420 55.44 -29.57 -6.38
C ALA A 420 54.46 -28.85 -5.42
N PRO A 421 54.91 -28.43 -4.21
CA PRO A 421 54.06 -27.82 -3.17
C PRO A 421 53.92 -26.28 -3.33
N PRO A 422 52.97 -25.64 -2.63
CA PRO A 422 52.63 -24.23 -2.87
C PRO A 422 53.57 -23.26 -2.13
N PRO A 423 53.86 -22.06 -2.67
CA PRO A 423 54.53 -21.02 -1.92
C PRO A 423 53.54 -20.21 -1.06
N ARG A 424 54.07 -19.84 0.12
CA ARG A 424 53.41 -19.16 1.22
C ARG A 424 53.09 -17.69 0.92
N CYS A 425 51.95 -17.24 1.46
CA CYS A 425 51.61 -15.84 1.67
C CYS A 425 52.67 -15.12 2.51
N HIS A 426 53.17 -13.99 2.02
CA HIS A 426 53.76 -12.95 2.84
C HIS A 426 52.82 -11.75 2.87
N GLN A 427 52.55 -11.32 4.10
CA GLN A 427 51.90 -10.06 4.47
C GLN A 427 52.73 -8.88 3.97
N LEU A 428 52.05 -7.85 3.47
CA LEU A 428 52.08 -6.48 4.01
C LEU A 428 50.78 -5.76 3.62
#